data_AF-A0A1Q8GBS6-F1
#
_entry.id   AF-A0A1Q8GBS6-F1
#
_cell.length_a   1.000
_cell.length_b   1.000
_cell.length_c   1.000
_cell.angle_alpha   90.00
_cell.angle_beta   90.00
_cell.angle_gamma   90.00
#
_symmetry.space_group_name_H-M   'P 1'
#
loop_
_entity.id
_entity.type
_entity.pdbx_description
1 polymer ?
#
loop_
_entity_poly.entity_id
_entity_poly.type
_entity_poly.pdbx_seq_one_letter_code
_entity_poly.pdbx_strand_id
1 'polypeptide(L)' 'MQGKQPRLRDQVRTLIRVDHYSIRTEKTYWYWIRYFIRFQNMKHPRDMGPRDVIEFLAWLAVNRNFAAATQKARP' A
#
# COMPACT_ATOMS: atom_id res chain seq x y z
N MET A 1 -10.22 29.17 8.35
CA MET A 1 -9.64 27.94 8.90
C MET A 1 -9.14 27.08 7.74
N GLN A 2 -7.87 27.19 7.33
CA GLN A 2 -7.33 26.31 6.28
C GLN A 2 -7.26 24.89 6.83
N GLY A 3 -8.25 24.06 6.45
CA GLY A 3 -8.30 22.65 6.79
C GLY A 3 -7.05 21.98 6.23
N LYS A 4 -6.13 21.62 7.11
CA LYS A 4 -4.87 20.95 6.76
C LYS A 4 -5.24 19.66 6.04
N GLN A 5 -4.78 19.50 4.80
CA GLN A 5 -5.02 18.28 4.02
C GLN A 5 -4.55 17.08 4.88
N PRO A 6 -5.42 16.09 5.13
CA PRO A 6 -5.09 14.96 5.99
C PRO A 6 -3.88 14.22 5.42
N ARG A 7 -2.92 13.84 6.26
CA ARG A 7 -1.73 13.11 5.80
C ARG A 7 -2.17 11.79 5.18
N LEU A 8 -1.39 11.27 4.22
CA LEU A 8 -1.69 9.98 3.58
C LEU A 8 -1.94 8.85 4.61
N ARG A 9 -1.16 8.83 5.69
CA ARG A 9 -1.34 7.86 6.78
C ARG A 9 -2.72 7.97 7.43
N ASP A 10 -3.18 9.18 7.67
CA ASP A 10 -4.46 9.43 8.34
C ASP A 10 -5.62 9.03 7.41
N GLN A 11 -5.49 9.30 6.10
CA GLN A 11 -6.45 8.85 5.09
C GLN A 11 -6.54 7.31 5.03
N VAL A 12 -5.39 6.62 4.98
CA VAL A 12 -5.33 5.15 4.98
C VAL A 12 -5.93 4.58 6.26
N ARG A 13 -5.61 5.16 7.42
CA ARG A 13 -6.13 4.71 8.71
C ARG A 13 -7.65 4.85 8.78
N THR A 14 -8.21 5.93 8.26
CA THR A 14 -9.66 6.13 8.21
C THR A 14 -10.33 5.07 7.34
N LEU A 15 -9.81 4.83 6.13
CA LEU A 15 -10.34 3.81 5.22
C LEU A 15 -10.32 2.41 5.85
N ILE A 16 -9.18 2.00 6.41
CA ILE A 16 -9.03 0.66 7.02
C ILE A 16 -9.99 0.48 8.21
N ARG A 17 -10.26 1.55 8.97
CA ARG A 17 -11.22 1.52 10.08
C ARG A 17 -12.68 1.48 9.62
N VAL A 18 -13.01 2.19 8.53
CA VAL A 18 -14.33 2.12 7.90
C VAL A 18 -14.59 0.71 7.36
N ASP A 19 -13.58 0.07 6.79
CA ASP A 19 -13.66 -1.30 6.29
C ASP A 19 -13.58 -2.37 7.41
N HIS A 20 -13.61 -1.97 8.67
CA HIS A 20 -13.55 -2.84 9.86
C HIS A 20 -12.35 -3.80 9.89
N TYR A 21 -11.25 -3.45 9.22
CA TYR A 21 -10.03 -4.25 9.26
C TYR A 21 -9.32 -4.14 10.61
N SER A 22 -8.60 -5.21 10.97
CA SER A 22 -7.81 -5.24 12.20
C SER A 22 -6.65 -4.23 12.18
N ILE A 23 -6.20 -3.81 13.36
CA ILE A 23 -4.98 -2.98 13.52
C ILE A 23 -3.74 -3.67 12.90
N ARG A 24 -3.72 -5.02 12.90
CA ARG A 24 -2.66 -5.79 12.25
C ARG A 24 -2.66 -5.57 10.74
N THR A 25 -3.84 -5.58 10.13
CA THR A 25 -4.06 -5.25 8.72
C THR A 25 -3.63 -3.81 8.43
N GLU A 26 -4.00 -2.84 9.29
CA GLU A 26 -3.55 -1.44 9.18
C GLU A 26 -2.02 -1.33 9.04
N LYS A 27 -1.29 -2.00 9.94
CA LYS A 27 0.19 -1.98 9.94
C LYS A 27 0.77 -2.61 8.67
N THR A 28 0.21 -3.73 8.21
CA THR A 28 0.66 -4.41 6.99
C THR A 28 0.45 -3.56 5.75
N TYR A 29 -0.74 -2.98 5.59
CA TYR A 29 -1.04 -2.09 4.46
C TYR A 29 -0.15 -0.85 4.50
N TRP A 30 0.03 -0.22 5.67
CA TRP A 30 0.91 0.93 5.81
C TRP A 30 2.38 0.60 5.53
N TYR A 31 2.83 -0.61 5.84
CA TYR A 31 4.15 -1.08 5.46
C TYR A 31 4.32 -1.13 3.95
N TRP A 32 3.39 -1.78 3.23
CA TRP A 32 3.46 -1.90 1.77
C TRP A 32 3.31 -0.57 1.05
N ILE A 33 2.42 0.31 1.50
CA ILE A 33 2.25 1.66 0.92
C ILE A 33 3.55 2.46 1.03
N ARG A 34 4.20 2.45 2.20
CA ARG A 34 5.49 3.14 2.37
C ARG A 34 6.60 2.51 1.54
N TYR A 35 6.56 1.20 1.33
CA TYR A 35 7.56 0.51 0.53
C TYR A 35 7.38 0.82 -0.96
N PHE A 36 6.14 0.83 -1.45
CA PHE A 36 5.78 1.25 -2.80
C PHE A 36 6.22 2.69 -3.10
N ILE A 37 5.95 3.63 -2.20
CA ILE A 37 6.38 5.03 -2.39
C ILE A 37 7.90 5.15 -2.50
N ARG A 38 8.65 4.34 -1.73
CA ARG A 38 10.11 4.30 -1.82
C ARG A 38 10.61 3.67 -3.12
N PHE A 39 9.97 2.59 -3.55
CA PHE A 39 10.29 1.94 -4.83
C PHE A 39 10.11 2.91 -6.01
N GLN A 40 9.09 3.75 -5.94
CA GLN A 40 8.81 4.80 -6.92
C GLN A 40 9.60 6.10 -6.67
N ASN A 41 10.77 6.03 -6.03
CA ASN A 41 11.67 7.16 -5.78
C ASN A 41 11.02 8.37 -5.07
N MET A 42 10.08 8.11 -4.15
CA MET A 42 9.33 9.15 -3.43
C MET A 42 8.50 10.08 -4.33
N LYS A 43 8.13 9.61 -5.53
CA LYS A 43 7.18 10.30 -6.39
C LYS A 43 5.87 10.52 -5.61
N HIS A 44 5.13 11.58 -5.94
CA HIS A 44 3.87 11.83 -5.27
C HIS A 44 2.80 10.82 -5.77
N PRO A 45 1.97 10.21 -4.91
CA PRO A 45 0.98 9.22 -5.32
C PRO A 45 -0.05 9.71 -6.36
N ARG A 46 -0.18 11.04 -6.52
CA ARG A 46 -1.04 11.66 -7.55
C ARG A 46 -0.47 11.58 -8.95
N ASP A 47 0.85 11.46 -9.06
CA ASP A 47 1.58 11.31 -10.32
C ASP A 47 1.87 9.83 -10.62
N MET A 48 1.40 8.93 -9.76
CA MET A 48 1.48 7.49 -9.95
C MET A 48 0.19 6.97 -10.56
N GLY A 49 0.33 6.05 -11.51
CA GLY A 49 -0.78 5.41 -12.19
C GLY A 49 -0.83 3.90 -11.94
N PRO A 50 -1.81 3.22 -12.57
CA PRO A 50 -1.95 1.77 -12.49
C PRO A 50 -0.69 1.02 -12.97
N ARG A 51 0.06 1.59 -13.93
CA ARG A 51 1.30 0.98 -14.45
C ARG A 51 2.37 0.83 -13.38
N ASP A 52 2.55 1.87 -12.56
CA ASP A 52 3.54 1.89 -11.48
C ASP A 52 3.22 0.82 -10.42
N VAL A 53 1.93 0.58 -10.17
CA VAL A 53 1.45 -0.47 -9.26
C VAL A 53 1.74 -1.86 -9.85
N ILE A 54 1.45 -2.07 -11.14
CA ILE A 54 1.71 -3.35 -11.82
C ILE A 54 3.21 -3.67 -11.81
N GLU A 55 4.06 -2.69 -12.13
CA GLU A 55 5.51 -2.85 -12.11
C GLU A 55 6.02 -3.21 -10.72
N PHE A 56 5.51 -2.54 -9.68
CA PHE A 56 5.84 -2.87 -8.30
C PHE A 56 5.41 -4.30 -7.91
N LEU A 57 4.22 -4.74 -8.32
CA LEU A 57 3.74 -6.10 -8.06
C LEU A 57 4.57 -7.15 -8.82
N ALA A 58 4.96 -6.88 -10.06
CA ALA A 58 5.84 -7.75 -10.83
C ALA A 58 7.23 -7.85 -10.17
N TRP A 59 7.79 -6.72 -9.74
CA TRP A 59 9.04 -6.69 -8.99
C TRP A 59 8.95 -7.47 -7.66
N LEU A 60 7.83 -7.37 -6.93
CA LEU A 60 7.60 -8.13 -5.70
C LEU A 60 7.55 -9.64 -5.96
N ALA A 61 6.89 -10.06 -7.04
CA ALA A 61 6.79 -11.47 -7.40
C ALA A 61 8.18 -12.08 -7.68
N VAL A 62 9.04 -11.35 -8.40
CA VAL A 62 10.38 -11.80 -8.79
C VAL A 62 11.38 -11.72 -7.63
N ASN A 63 11.46 -10.59 -6.92
CA ASN A 63 12.53 -10.33 -5.96
C ASN A 63 12.22 -10.74 -4.52
N ARG A 64 10.94 -10.84 -4.15
CA ARG A 64 10.52 -11.14 -2.77
C ARG A 64 9.87 -12.50 -2.61
N ASN A 65 9.85 -13.33 -3.67
CA ASN A 65 9.19 -14.64 -3.68
C ASN A 65 7.72 -14.56 -3.22
N PHE A 66 7.07 -13.41 -3.47
CA PHE A 66 5.70 -13.14 -3.01
C PHE A 66 4.68 -14.08 -3.68
N ALA A 67 5.07 -14.72 -4.79
CA ALA A 67 4.32 -15.79 -5.44
C ALA A 67 4.12 -17.03 -4.56
N ALA A 68 5.02 -17.34 -3.62
CA ALA A 68 4.91 -18.55 -2.80
C ALA A 68 4.07 -18.38 -1.53
N ALA A 69 3.93 -17.16 -1.00
CA ALA A 69 3.37 -16.94 0.34
C ALA A 69 2.01 -16.21 0.39
N THR A 70 1.49 -15.71 -0.73
CA THR A 70 0.25 -14.89 -0.72
C THR A 70 -0.90 -15.47 -1.55
N GLN A 71 -0.68 -16.61 -2.23
CA GLN A 71 -1.72 -17.41 -2.86
C GLN A 71 -2.22 -18.54 -1.94
N LYS A 72 -2.22 -18.33 -0.62
CA LYS A 72 -2.99 -19.15 0.33
C LYS A 72 -4.14 -18.32 0.90
N ALA A 73 -4.99 -17.82 0.00
CA ALA A 73 -6.34 -17.41 0.36
C ALA A 73 -7.30 -18.55 -0.02
N ARG A 74 -7.34 -19.54 0.89
CA ARG A 74 -8.39 -20.57 1.11
C ARG A 74 -8.48 -21.76 0.12
N PRO A 75 -8.69 -23.01 0.61
CA PRO A 75 -9.13 -24.13 -0.21
C PRO A 75 -10.52 -23.92 -0.80
#